data_AF-A0A9J7BR73-F1
#
_entry.id   AF-A0A9J7BR73-F1
#
_cell.length_a   1.000
_cell.length_b   1.000
_cell.length_c   1.000
_cell.angle_alpha   90.00
_cell.angle_beta   90.00
_cell.angle_gamma   90.00
#
_symmetry.space_group_name_H-M   'P 1'
#
loop_
_entity.id
_entity.type
_entity.pdbx_description
1 polymer ?
#
loop_
_entity_poly.entity_id
_entity_poly.type
_entity_poly.pdbx_seq_one_letter_code
_entity_poly.pdbx_strand_id
1 'polypeptide(L)'
;MPVADEITINSAVQRCVNAWREALTRKNCKDPVDPGVWERDYAGKAYRKALPWLSTPDNVDAFIACVAQGLAIGAIDPSHATKLLYAAQVAITSRRARLQADKEARAEKADRAKKEASTPSPSPLGTKGADGAMAAPQVPAPQAPQVTRDRMDALLKEYYAGQIPTEPAPEPFSPTLKKAPAQAPPPPSPLRTDDREAAVGSTAGA
;
A
#
# COMPACT_ATOMS: atom_id res chain seq x y z
N MET A 1 -10.81 14.11 22.98
CA MET A 1 -11.00 13.10 21.91
C MET A 1 -9.87 13.30 20.92
N PRO A 2 -9.05 12.27 20.63
CA PRO A 2 -7.91 12.44 19.74
C PRO A 2 -8.43 12.80 18.35
N VAL A 3 -7.95 13.93 17.85
CA VAL A 3 -8.14 14.37 16.46
C VAL A 3 -7.59 13.22 15.61
N ALA A 4 -8.38 12.69 14.68
CA ALA A 4 -7.89 11.72 13.73
C ALA A 4 -6.79 12.42 12.93
N ASP A 5 -5.53 12.18 13.29
CA ASP A 5 -4.37 12.72 12.60
C ASP A 5 -4.51 12.34 11.13
N GLU A 6 -4.74 13.35 10.30
CA GLU A 6 -4.71 13.21 8.86
C GLU A 6 -3.30 12.73 8.50
N ILE A 7 -3.19 11.47 8.08
CA ILE A 7 -1.92 10.90 7.66
C ILE A 7 -1.57 11.53 6.32
N THR A 8 -0.79 12.60 6.37
CA THR A 8 -0.18 13.16 5.17
C THR A 8 0.80 12.13 4.59
N ILE A 9 0.94 12.10 3.27
CA ILE A 9 1.90 11.22 2.58
C ILE A 9 3.32 11.42 3.14
N ASN A 10 3.74 12.67 3.35
CA ASN A 10 5.07 12.99 3.85
C ASN A 10 5.30 12.47 5.28
N SER A 11 4.33 12.61 6.19
CA SER A 11 4.47 12.11 7.56
C SER A 11 4.54 10.58 7.62
N ALA A 12 3.77 9.89 6.76
CA ALA A 12 3.84 8.43 6.62
C ALA A 12 5.22 7.96 6.13
N VAL A 13 5.75 8.62 5.09
CA VAL A 13 7.07 8.28 4.53
C VAL A 13 8.16 8.52 5.58
N GLN A 14 8.14 9.66 6.27
CA GLN A 14 9.09 9.94 7.35
C GLN A 14 9.03 8.91 8.47
N ARG A 15 7.83 8.48 8.87
CA ARG A 15 7.66 7.40 9.86
C ARG A 15 8.31 6.09 9.41
N CYS A 16 8.14 5.71 8.14
CA CYS A 16 8.75 4.49 7.61
C CYS A 16 10.28 4.60 7.56
N VAL A 17 10.80 5.73 7.07
CA VAL A 17 12.24 6.00 7.00
C VAL A 17 12.87 6.02 8.40
N ASN A 18 12.21 6.63 9.39
CA ASN A 18 12.70 6.65 10.76
C ASN A 18 12.74 5.24 11.36
N ALA A 19 11.71 4.42 11.14
CA ALA A 19 11.71 3.02 11.59
C ALA A 19 12.87 2.20 11.00
N TRP A 20 13.24 2.44 9.74
CA TRP A 20 14.41 1.83 9.11
C TRP A 20 15.72 2.31 9.73
N ARG A 21 15.91 3.63 9.87
CA ARG A 21 17.13 4.21 10.47
C ARG A 21 17.32 3.77 11.92
N GLU A 22 16.27 3.74 12.71
CA GLU A 22 16.31 3.25 14.09
C GLU A 22 16.71 1.77 14.16
N ALA A 23 16.21 0.96 13.23
CA ALA A 23 16.55 -0.47 13.18
C ALA A 23 18.03 -0.68 12.80
N LEU A 24 18.57 0.11 11.88
CA LEU A 24 20.01 0.10 11.57
C LEU A 24 20.85 0.58 12.75
N THR A 25 20.42 1.65 13.43
CA THR A 25 21.09 2.19 14.62
C THR A 25 21.14 1.16 15.74
N ARG A 26 20.03 0.45 16.00
CA ARG A 26 19.96 -0.64 17.00
C ARG A 26 20.90 -1.80 16.71
N LYS A 27 21.31 -1.99 15.45
CA LYS A 27 22.26 -3.02 15.05
C LYS A 27 23.72 -2.53 15.02
N ASN A 28 23.99 -1.31 15.48
CA ASN A 28 25.30 -0.68 15.43
C ASN A 28 25.91 -0.76 14.02
N CYS A 29 25.07 -0.54 13.00
CA CYS A 29 25.53 -0.57 11.62
C CYS A 29 26.58 0.53 11.42
N LYS A 30 27.82 0.13 11.10
CA LYS A 30 28.97 1.04 10.97
C LYS A 30 28.79 2.03 9.81
N ASP A 31 28.08 1.61 8.78
CA ASP A 31 27.77 2.41 7.61
C ASP A 31 26.25 2.33 7.31
N PRO A 32 25.49 3.40 7.58
CA PRO A 32 24.06 3.45 7.27
C PRO A 32 23.77 3.65 5.77
N VAL A 33 24.78 3.99 4.96
CA VAL A 33 24.64 4.20 3.50
C VAL A 33 24.67 2.86 2.77
N ASP A 34 25.60 1.98 3.15
CA ASP A 34 25.68 0.62 2.61
C ASP A 34 25.60 -0.45 3.71
N PRO A 35 24.41 -0.64 4.31
CA PRO A 35 24.22 -1.69 5.30
C PRO A 35 24.42 -3.06 4.65
N GLY A 36 25.04 -3.98 5.39
CA GLY A 36 25.16 -5.38 5.00
C GLY A 36 23.79 -6.04 4.77
N VAL A 37 23.81 -7.20 4.11
CA VAL A 37 22.58 -7.92 3.70
C VAL A 37 21.67 -8.23 4.90
N TRP A 38 22.26 -8.59 6.05
CA TRP A 38 21.52 -8.94 7.27
C TRP A 38 20.90 -7.71 7.94
N GLU A 39 21.63 -6.59 7.94
CA GLU A 39 21.16 -5.31 8.47
C GLU A 39 20.02 -4.76 7.61
N ARG A 40 20.13 -4.88 6.27
CA ARG A 40 19.05 -4.52 5.34
C ARG A 40 17.79 -5.33 5.56
N ASP A 41 17.90 -6.66 5.69
CA ASP A 41 16.71 -7.49 5.94
C ASP A 41 16.05 -7.15 7.29
N TYR A 42 16.86 -6.94 8.34
CA TYR A 42 16.36 -6.56 9.66
C TYR A 42 15.65 -5.19 9.65
N ALA A 43 16.29 -4.17 9.09
CA ALA A 43 15.71 -2.84 8.98
C ALA A 43 14.50 -2.86 8.03
N GLY A 44 14.49 -3.71 7.01
CA GLY A 44 13.39 -3.84 6.06
C GLY A 44 12.14 -4.39 6.69
N LYS A 45 12.30 -5.32 7.65
CA LYS A 45 11.20 -5.77 8.51
C LYS A 45 10.63 -4.64 9.35
N ALA A 46 11.47 -3.76 9.89
CA ALA A 46 11.00 -2.60 10.66
C ALA A 46 10.27 -1.57 9.76
N TYR A 47 10.82 -1.28 8.58
CA TYR A 47 10.19 -0.41 7.59
C TYR A 47 8.81 -0.92 7.18
N ARG A 48 8.70 -2.21 6.83
CA ARG A 48 7.43 -2.84 6.43
C ARG A 48 6.39 -2.84 7.56
N LYS A 49 6.82 -2.96 8.82
CA LYS A 49 5.93 -2.83 9.99
C LYS A 49 5.42 -1.41 10.21
N ALA A 50 6.14 -0.40 9.73
CA ALA A 50 5.76 1.00 9.84
C ALA A 50 4.88 1.48 8.68
N LEU A 51 4.64 0.64 7.66
CA LEU A 51 3.79 0.98 6.52
C LEU A 51 2.36 1.32 6.98
N PRO A 52 1.71 2.31 6.33
CA PRO A 52 0.29 2.61 6.57
C PRO A 52 -0.62 1.42 6.28
N TRP A 53 -1.80 1.41 6.91
CA TRP A 53 -2.82 0.38 6.66
C TRP A 53 -3.70 0.75 5.46
N LEU A 54 -4.07 -0.19 4.60
CA LEU A 54 -4.90 0.05 3.40
C LEU A 54 -6.40 0.33 3.69
N SER A 55 -6.73 0.84 4.88
CA SER A 55 -8.11 1.02 5.37
C SER A 55 -8.84 2.23 4.78
N THR A 56 -8.14 3.34 4.51
CA THR A 56 -8.69 4.58 3.94
C THR A 56 -8.03 4.93 2.61
N PRO A 57 -8.66 5.73 1.73
CA PRO A 57 -8.05 6.10 0.44
C PRO A 57 -6.72 6.83 0.63
N ASP A 58 -6.68 7.79 1.54
CA ASP A 58 -5.48 8.58 1.83
C ASP A 58 -4.33 7.69 2.34
N ASN A 59 -4.64 6.66 3.14
CA ASN A 59 -3.63 5.71 3.58
C ASN A 59 -3.12 4.82 2.45
N VAL A 60 -3.90 4.55 1.40
CA VAL A 60 -3.43 3.79 0.24
C VAL A 60 -2.40 4.62 -0.53
N ASP A 61 -2.65 5.91 -0.73
CA ASP A 61 -1.70 6.79 -1.42
C ASP A 61 -0.40 6.94 -0.60
N ALA A 62 -0.54 7.14 0.71
CA ALA A 62 0.60 7.15 1.63
C ALA A 62 1.36 5.82 1.63
N PHE A 63 0.66 4.68 1.57
CA PHE A 63 1.27 3.35 1.48
C PHE A 63 2.08 3.18 0.19
N ILE A 64 1.53 3.57 -0.97
CA ILE A 64 2.23 3.49 -2.26
C ILE A 64 3.49 4.35 -2.24
N ALA A 65 3.39 5.58 -1.72
CA ALA A 65 4.55 6.47 -1.57
C ALA A 65 5.63 5.86 -0.67
N CYS A 66 5.26 5.26 0.47
CA CYS A 66 6.20 4.55 1.33
C CYS A 66 6.84 3.34 0.64
N VAL A 67 6.10 2.59 -0.18
CA VAL A 67 6.67 1.46 -0.93
C VAL A 67 7.67 1.95 -1.97
N ALA A 68 7.35 3.00 -2.72
CA ALA A 68 8.25 3.60 -3.71
C ALA A 68 9.54 4.13 -3.06
N GLN A 69 9.42 4.87 -1.95
CA GLN A 69 10.59 5.34 -1.20
C GLN A 69 11.41 4.17 -0.63
N GLY A 70 10.73 3.12 -0.15
CA GLY A 70 11.36 1.92 0.39
C GLY A 70 12.17 1.17 -0.66
N LEU A 71 11.69 1.13 -1.91
CA LEU A 71 12.43 0.57 -3.03
C LEU A 71 13.67 1.42 -3.38
N ALA A 72 13.52 2.75 -3.39
CA ALA A 72 14.60 3.68 -3.70
C ALA A 72 15.78 3.61 -2.71
N ILE A 73 15.49 3.40 -1.41
CA ILE A 73 16.53 3.29 -0.37
C ILE A 73 17.00 1.83 -0.14
N GLY A 74 16.51 0.87 -0.93
CA GLY A 74 16.85 -0.55 -0.77
C GLY A 74 16.25 -1.20 0.50
N ALA A 75 15.23 -0.59 1.10
CA ALA A 75 14.52 -1.12 2.26
C ALA A 75 13.52 -2.22 1.93
N ILE A 76 13.01 -2.21 0.70
CA ILE A 76 12.08 -3.20 0.17
C ILE A 76 12.74 -3.83 -1.06
N ASP A 77 12.86 -5.16 -1.03
CA ASP A 77 13.30 -5.92 -2.19
C ASP A 77 12.28 -5.80 -3.35
N PRO A 78 12.72 -5.69 -4.61
CA PRO A 78 11.81 -5.58 -5.76
C PRO A 78 10.74 -6.67 -5.82
N SER A 79 11.04 -7.90 -5.38
CA SER A 79 10.08 -9.02 -5.36
C SER A 79 8.98 -8.85 -4.31
N HIS A 80 9.25 -8.09 -3.24
CA HIS A 80 8.26 -7.72 -2.24
C HIS A 80 7.48 -6.47 -2.66
N ALA A 81 8.13 -5.51 -3.32
CA ALA A 81 7.50 -4.28 -3.78
C ALA A 81 6.31 -4.58 -4.72
N THR A 82 6.48 -5.47 -5.69
CA THR A 82 5.41 -5.87 -6.63
C THR A 82 4.19 -6.44 -5.91
N LYS A 83 4.39 -7.31 -4.90
CA LYS A 83 3.30 -7.88 -4.09
C LYS A 83 2.58 -6.83 -3.26
N LEU A 84 3.32 -5.88 -2.69
CA LEU A 84 2.74 -4.78 -1.90
C LEU A 84 1.91 -3.84 -2.77
N LEU A 85 2.41 -3.47 -3.95
CA LEU A 85 1.69 -2.64 -4.91
C LEU A 85 0.44 -3.35 -5.45
N TYR A 86 0.50 -4.65 -5.69
CA TYR A 86 -0.67 -5.44 -6.05
C TYR A 86 -1.73 -5.46 -4.95
N ALA A 87 -1.33 -5.60 -3.68
CA ALA A 87 -2.26 -5.51 -2.56
C ALA A 87 -2.95 -4.12 -2.47
N ALA A 88 -2.21 -3.05 -2.73
CA ALA A 88 -2.78 -1.70 -2.81
C ALA A 88 -3.79 -1.58 -3.96
N GLN A 89 -3.47 -2.13 -5.14
CA GLN A 89 -4.38 -2.19 -6.28
C GLN A 89 -5.68 -2.92 -5.93
N VAL A 90 -5.60 -4.09 -5.30
CA VAL A 90 -6.78 -4.87 -4.86
C VAL A 90 -7.61 -4.09 -3.84
N ALA A 91 -6.98 -3.35 -2.93
CA ALA A 91 -7.69 -2.50 -1.97
C ALA A 91 -8.47 -1.36 -2.67
N ILE A 92 -7.87 -0.72 -3.68
CA ILE A 92 -8.52 0.34 -4.48
C ILE A 92 -9.73 -0.22 -5.23
N THR A 93 -9.56 -1.32 -5.96
CA THR A 93 -10.63 -1.91 -6.77
C THR A 93 -11.77 -2.42 -5.90
N SER A 94 -11.46 -3.09 -4.79
CA SER A 94 -12.45 -3.58 -3.84
C SER A 94 -13.26 -2.43 -3.21
N ARG A 95 -12.60 -1.31 -2.87
CA ARG A 95 -13.29 -0.12 -2.35
C ARG A 95 -14.23 0.49 -3.39
N ARG A 96 -13.78 0.62 -4.64
CA ARG A 96 -14.62 1.15 -5.74
C ARG A 96 -15.87 0.31 -5.95
N ALA A 97 -15.74 -1.02 -5.95
CA ALA A 97 -16.87 -1.93 -6.07
C ALA A 97 -17.88 -1.75 -4.94
N ARG A 98 -17.41 -1.63 -3.69
CA ARG A 98 -18.30 -1.37 -2.53
C ARG A 98 -19.05 -0.04 -2.65
N LEU A 99 -18.36 1.02 -3.04
CA LEU A 99 -18.98 2.34 -3.21
C LEU A 99 -20.03 2.34 -4.34
N GLN A 100 -19.85 1.53 -5.38
CA GLN A 100 -20.84 1.37 -6.44
C GLN A 100 -22.08 0.62 -5.93
N ALA A 101 -21.89 -0.52 -5.26
CA ALA A 101 -22.98 -1.28 -4.66
C ALA A 101 -23.79 -0.44 -3.65
N ASP A 102 -23.11 0.36 -2.82
CA ASP A 102 -23.77 1.23 -1.85
C ASP A 102 -24.59 2.35 -2.53
N LYS A 103 -24.13 2.86 -3.68
CA LYS A 103 -24.87 3.87 -4.47
C LYS A 103 -26.12 3.25 -5.10
N GLU A 104 -25.99 2.07 -5.69
CA GLU A 104 -27.12 1.33 -6.31
C GLU A 104 -28.18 0.99 -5.26
N ALA A 105 -27.76 0.47 -4.10
CA ALA A 105 -28.67 0.17 -2.99
C ALA A 105 -29.36 1.42 -2.43
N ARG A 106 -28.71 2.59 -2.46
CA ARG A 106 -29.33 3.87 -2.07
C ARG A 106 -30.33 4.36 -3.11
N ALA A 107 -30.03 4.20 -4.40
CA ALA A 107 -30.95 4.55 -5.48
C ALA A 107 -32.22 3.70 -5.41
N GLU A 108 -32.09 2.38 -5.26
CA GLU A 108 -33.24 1.46 -5.13
C GLU A 108 -34.13 1.81 -3.94
N LYS A 109 -33.53 2.14 -2.79
CA LYS A 109 -34.29 2.60 -1.61
C LYS A 109 -35.04 3.90 -1.85
N ALA A 110 -34.44 4.84 -2.58
CA ALA A 110 -35.08 6.11 -2.92
C ALA A 110 -36.27 5.90 -3.89
N ASP A 111 -36.12 5.04 -4.89
CA ASP A 111 -37.20 4.67 -5.81
C ASP A 111 -38.36 3.97 -5.09
N ARG A 112 -38.05 3.05 -4.17
CA ARG A 112 -39.07 2.37 -3.36
C ARG A 112 -39.85 3.34 -2.47
N ALA A 113 -39.17 4.26 -1.79
CA ALA A 113 -39.82 5.27 -0.94
C ALA A 113 -40.78 6.17 -1.75
N LYS A 114 -40.41 6.55 -2.98
CA LYS A 114 -41.27 7.35 -3.87
C LYS A 114 -42.52 6.59 -4.31
N LYS A 115 -42.41 5.28 -4.54
CA LYS A 115 -43.54 4.43 -4.91
C LYS A 115 -44.53 4.24 -3.75
N GLU A 116 -44.02 4.06 -2.53
CA GLU A 116 -44.86 3.94 -1.32
C GLU A 116 -45.63 5.24 -1.01
N ALA A 117 -45.03 6.41 -1.20
CA ALA A 117 -45.70 7.70 -1.04
C ALA A 117 -46.81 7.98 -2.07
N SER A 118 -46.86 7.24 -3.18
CA SER A 118 -47.87 7.41 -4.24
C SER A 118 -49.06 6.44 -4.12
N THR A 119 -49.09 5.59 -3.08
CA THR A 119 -50.19 4.64 -2.88
C THR A 119 -51.30 5.33 -2.06
N PRO A 120 -52.50 5.57 -2.61
CA PRO A 120 -53.59 6.19 -1.86
C PRO A 120 -54.00 5.28 -0.69
N SER A 121 -54.03 5.88 0.50
CA SER A 121 -54.42 5.22 1.75
C SER A 121 -55.77 4.49 1.60
N PRO A 122 -55.84 3.15 1.70
CA PRO A 122 -57.12 2.47 1.75
C PRO A 122 -57.83 2.84 3.06
N SER A 123 -59.04 3.37 2.95
CA SER A 123 -59.84 3.75 4.11
C SER A 123 -60.18 2.52 4.97
N PRO A 124 -60.19 2.64 6.31
CA PRO A 124 -60.49 1.53 7.20
C PRO A 124 -61.99 1.25 7.20
N LEU A 125 -62.41 0.14 6.59
CA LEU A 125 -63.80 -0.33 6.70
C LEU A 125 -63.84 -1.84 6.98
N GLY A 126 -64.38 -2.19 8.15
CA GLY A 126 -65.12 -3.44 8.35
C GLY A 126 -64.33 -4.65 8.88
N THR A 127 -64.51 -4.93 10.16
CA THR A 127 -64.27 -6.22 10.84
C THR A 127 -64.95 -7.42 10.16
N LYS A 128 -64.32 -8.61 10.24
CA LYS A 128 -64.82 -9.83 10.95
C LYS A 128 -64.57 -11.13 10.16
N GLY A 129 -63.84 -12.06 10.78
CA GLY A 129 -64.15 -13.50 10.73
C GLY A 129 -63.17 -14.45 10.01
N ALA A 130 -62.81 -15.50 10.76
CA ALA A 130 -62.45 -16.86 10.34
C ALA A 130 -61.01 -17.18 9.90
N ASP A 131 -60.29 -17.74 10.88
CA ASP A 131 -59.49 -18.97 10.84
C ASP A 131 -59.19 -19.59 9.47
N GLY A 132 -57.90 -19.67 9.13
CA GLY A 132 -57.41 -20.40 7.97
C GLY A 132 -55.88 -20.44 7.93
N ALA A 133 -55.30 -21.47 8.54
CA ALA A 133 -53.87 -21.77 8.44
C ALA A 133 -53.50 -22.08 6.98
N MET A 134 -52.68 -21.25 6.35
CA MET A 134 -51.95 -21.61 5.13
C MET A 134 -50.51 -21.12 5.16
N ALA A 135 -49.65 -22.00 4.66
CA ALA A 135 -48.21 -22.03 4.76
C ALA A 135 -47.52 -20.73 4.31
N ALA A 136 -46.47 -20.40 5.05
CA ALA A 136 -45.57 -19.29 4.74
C ALA A 136 -44.87 -19.52 3.37
N PRO A 137 -44.97 -18.58 2.41
CA PRO A 137 -44.17 -18.64 1.22
C PRO A 137 -42.70 -18.39 1.58
N GLN A 138 -41.84 -19.36 1.29
CA GLN A 138 -40.39 -19.18 1.33
C GLN A 138 -40.01 -18.08 0.34
N VAL A 139 -39.56 -16.95 0.86
CA VAL A 139 -38.93 -15.89 0.07
C VAL A 139 -37.58 -16.43 -0.39
N PRO A 140 -37.33 -16.60 -1.70
CA PRO A 140 -36.03 -17.04 -2.18
C PRO A 140 -34.98 -15.99 -1.83
N ALA A 141 -33.93 -16.42 -1.14
CA ALA A 141 -32.81 -15.57 -0.76
C ALA A 141 -32.21 -14.88 -1.99
N PRO A 142 -31.82 -13.59 -1.90
CA PRO A 142 -31.21 -12.87 -3.00
C PRO A 142 -29.91 -13.56 -3.40
N GLN A 143 -29.91 -14.15 -4.59
CA GLN A 143 -28.71 -14.76 -5.17
C GLN A 143 -27.77 -13.64 -5.56
N ALA A 144 -26.62 -13.55 -4.87
CA ALA A 144 -25.56 -12.65 -5.25
C ALA A 144 -25.16 -12.91 -6.72
N PRO A 145 -24.93 -11.86 -7.54
CA PRO A 145 -24.52 -12.04 -8.93
C PRO A 145 -23.23 -12.84 -8.96
N GLN A 146 -23.33 -14.09 -9.42
CA GLN A 146 -22.20 -14.98 -9.63
C GLN A 146 -21.40 -14.43 -10.81
N VAL A 147 -20.41 -13.57 -10.52
CA VAL A 147 -19.39 -13.21 -11.49
C VAL A 147 -18.60 -14.49 -11.74
N THR A 148 -18.92 -15.17 -12.83
CA THR A 148 -18.24 -16.41 -13.21
C THR A 148 -16.77 -16.13 -13.42
N ARG A 149 -15.94 -17.10 -13.05
CA ARG A 149 -14.48 -17.05 -13.21
C ARG A 149 -14.09 -16.65 -14.65
N ASP A 150 -14.83 -17.14 -15.63
CA ASP A 150 -14.64 -16.81 -17.05
C ASP A 150 -14.81 -15.31 -17.37
N ARG A 151 -15.72 -14.61 -16.66
CA ARG A 151 -15.91 -13.16 -16.84
C ARG A 151 -14.75 -12.38 -16.23
N MET A 152 -14.15 -12.88 -15.15
CA MET A 152 -12.93 -12.27 -14.59
C MET A 152 -11.71 -12.50 -15.48
N ASP A 153 -11.56 -13.69 -16.05
CA ASP A 153 -10.46 -13.99 -16.99
C ASP A 153 -10.58 -13.15 -18.28
N ALA A 154 -11.79 -12.93 -18.80
CA ALA A 154 -12.02 -12.04 -19.94
C ALA A 154 -11.62 -10.59 -19.65
N LEU A 155 -12.01 -10.05 -18.48
CA LEU A 155 -11.67 -8.68 -18.08
C LEU A 155 -10.17 -8.50 -17.80
N LEU A 156 -9.50 -9.51 -17.22
CA LEU A 156 -8.05 -9.48 -17.09
C LEU A 156 -7.37 -9.47 -18.46
N LYS A 157 -7.85 -10.29 -19.41
CA LYS A 157 -7.26 -10.38 -20.74
C LYS A 157 -7.40 -9.08 -21.52
N GLU A 158 -8.54 -8.40 -21.44
CA GLU A 158 -8.72 -7.06 -22.04
C GLU A 158 -7.83 -6.00 -21.38
N TYR A 159 -7.70 -6.04 -20.04
CA TYR A 159 -6.88 -5.08 -19.31
C TYR A 159 -5.39 -5.20 -19.67
N TYR A 160 -4.87 -6.42 -19.81
CA TYR A 160 -3.45 -6.63 -20.16
C TYR A 160 -3.16 -6.48 -21.65
N ALA A 161 -4.15 -6.66 -22.54
CA ALA A 161 -3.96 -6.46 -23.98
C ALA A 161 -3.68 -4.99 -24.36
N GLY A 162 -4.08 -4.03 -23.52
CA GLY A 162 -3.88 -2.59 -23.79
C GLY A 162 -2.64 -1.95 -23.16
N GLN A 163 -1.86 -2.67 -22.36
CA GLN A 163 -0.81 -2.09 -21.51
C GLN A 163 0.63 -2.52 -21.83
N ILE A 164 0.88 -3.20 -22.95
CA ILE A 164 2.25 -3.39 -23.42
C ILE A 164 2.55 -2.21 -24.35
N PRO A 165 3.17 -1.10 -23.89
CA PRO A 165 3.86 -0.24 -24.82
C PRO A 165 4.81 -1.15 -25.57
N THR A 166 4.65 -1.22 -26.89
CA THR A 166 5.64 -1.80 -27.79
C THR A 166 6.86 -0.88 -27.71
N GLU A 167 7.61 -0.99 -26.63
CA GLU A 167 8.91 -0.37 -26.50
C GLU A 167 9.74 -0.96 -27.65
N PRO A 168 10.23 -0.11 -28.57
CA PRO A 168 11.03 -0.60 -29.68
C PRO A 168 12.19 -1.42 -29.10
N ALA A 169 12.42 -2.60 -29.67
CA ALA A 169 13.47 -3.50 -29.23
C ALA A 169 14.77 -2.69 -29.02
N PRO A 170 15.45 -2.83 -27.87
CA PRO A 170 16.66 -2.07 -27.61
C PRO A 170 17.64 -2.35 -28.74
N GLU A 171 18.03 -1.30 -29.45
CA GLU A 171 19.00 -1.41 -30.53
C GLU A 171 20.26 -2.09 -29.99
N PRO A 172 20.91 -2.97 -30.78
CA PRO A 172 22.12 -3.65 -30.35
C PRO A 172 23.14 -2.60 -29.93
N PHE A 173 23.40 -2.53 -28.62
CA PHE A 173 24.45 -1.71 -28.04
C PHE A 173 25.75 -2.03 -28.77
N SER A 174 26.17 -1.14 -29.66
CA SER A 174 27.50 -1.18 -30.26
C SER A 174 28.48 -0.74 -29.18
N PRO A 175 29.34 -1.62 -28.64
CA PRO A 175 30.33 -1.21 -27.66
C PRO A 175 31.43 -0.47 -28.40
N THR A 176 31.24 0.82 -28.66
CA THR A 176 32.37 1.68 -29.02
C THR A 176 33.16 1.92 -27.74
N LEU A 177 34.03 0.96 -27.44
CA LEU A 177 34.99 1.02 -26.34
C LEU A 177 35.97 2.17 -26.62
N LYS A 178 35.56 3.41 -26.34
CA LYS A 178 36.47 4.55 -26.28
C LYS A 178 37.40 4.29 -25.10
N LYS A 179 38.59 3.81 -25.42
CA LYS A 179 39.73 3.67 -24.51
C LYS A 179 39.90 4.97 -23.74
N ALA A 180 39.46 4.98 -22.48
CA ALA A 180 39.66 6.11 -21.59
C ALA A 180 41.17 6.35 -21.45
N PRO A 181 41.64 7.61 -21.51
CA PRO A 181 43.03 7.92 -21.22
C PRO A 181 43.34 7.47 -19.79
N ALA A 182 44.47 6.80 -19.63
CA ALA A 182 44.96 6.31 -18.34
C ALA A 182 44.92 7.45 -17.32
N GLN A 183 43.98 7.37 -16.38
CA GLN A 183 43.89 8.30 -15.28
C GLN A 183 45.11 8.07 -14.39
N ALA A 184 45.95 9.10 -14.26
CA ALA A 184 47.13 9.05 -13.42
C ALA A 184 46.74 8.64 -11.98
N PRO A 185 47.55 7.81 -11.30
CA PRO A 185 47.26 7.38 -9.95
C PRO A 185 47.13 8.62 -9.03
N PRO A 186 46.15 8.63 -8.12
CA PRO A 186 46.01 9.73 -7.16
C PRO A 186 47.28 9.82 -6.29
N PRO A 187 47.71 11.04 -5.91
CA PRO A 187 48.85 11.22 -5.02
C PRO A 187 48.58 10.56 -3.67
N PRO A 188 49.61 10.00 -3.01
CA PRO A 188 49.45 9.41 -1.68
C PRO A 188 48.99 10.49 -0.70
N SER A 189 47.90 10.20 0.03
CA SER A 189 47.42 11.05 1.12
C SER A 189 48.52 11.24 2.16
N PRO A 190 48.73 12.46 2.69
CA PRO A 190 49.70 12.69 3.75
C PRO A 190 49.31 11.87 4.98
N LEU A 191 50.26 11.09 5.50
CA LEU A 191 50.15 10.44 6.80
C LEU A 191 49.85 11.52 7.85
N ARG A 192 48.64 11.51 8.39
CA ARG A 192 48.30 12.25 9.60
C ARG A 192 48.98 11.57 10.79
N THR A 193 50.15 12.09 11.16
CA THR A 193 50.77 11.88 12.46
C THR A 193 50.50 13.11 13.31
N ASP A 194 49.32 13.20 13.89
CA ASP A 194 49.04 14.20 14.92
C ASP A 194 48.37 13.50 16.11
N ASP A 195 49.14 13.45 17.20
CA ASP A 195 48.74 13.55 18.62
C ASP A 195 47.85 12.43 19.19
N ARG A 196 48.30 11.51 20.06
CA ARG A 196 49.13 11.60 21.27
C ARG A 196 48.76 12.78 22.19
N GLU A 197 48.41 12.43 23.42
CA GLU A 197 48.40 13.26 24.64
C GLU A 197 47.10 14.00 25.03
N ALA A 198 46.30 13.35 25.87
CA ALA A 198 45.69 13.93 27.08
C ALA A 198 45.22 12.79 28.00
N ALA A 199 46.00 12.48 29.03
CA ALA A 199 45.69 12.76 30.45
C ALA A 199 44.57 11.85 31.02
N VAL A 200 44.88 10.78 31.75
CA VAL A 200 45.32 10.75 33.17
C VAL A 200 44.43 11.58 34.08
N GLY A 201 43.69 10.87 34.94
CA GLY A 201 43.31 11.33 36.27
C GLY A 201 41.83 11.69 36.46
N SER A 202 41.08 10.84 37.17
CA SER A 202 40.44 11.28 38.42
C SER A 202 39.97 10.09 39.25
N THR A 203 40.37 10.15 40.50
CA THR A 203 40.24 9.20 41.61
C THR A 203 38.89 9.26 42.31
N ALA A 204 38.50 8.11 42.89
CA ALA A 204 37.92 7.90 44.22
C ALA A 204 36.67 8.68 44.68
N GLY A 205 35.69 7.92 45.17
CA GLY A 205 34.65 8.37 46.08
C GLY A 205 33.76 7.19 46.49
N ALA A 206 34.01 6.68 47.70
CA ALA A 206 33.24 5.63 48.37
C ALA A 206 31.88 6.13 48.86
#